data_AF-A0A7R8V6Q6-F1
#
_entry.id   AF-A0A7R8V6Q6-F1
#
_cell.length_a   1.000
_cell.length_b   1.000
_cell.length_c   1.000
_cell.angle_alpha   90.00
_cell.angle_beta   90.00
_cell.angle_gamma   90.00
#
_symmetry.space_group_name_H-M   'P 1'
#
loop_
_entity.id
_entity.type
_entity.pdbx_description
1 polymer ?
#
loop_
_entity_poly.entity_id
_entity_poly.type
_entity_poly.pdbx_seq_one_letter_code
_entity_poly.pdbx_strand_id
1 'polypeptide(L)' 'MKVVYLLFILIACVALHHSLPIEDTKCANFCELNYAPICGTNDEGKTRTFANLCVLKSENCLRQSNFQKTAEGPCP' A
#
# COMPACT_ATOMS: atom_id res chain seq x y z
N MET A 1 -7.56 -44.32 -7.69
CA MET A 1 -6.26 -43.74 -7.26
C MET A 1 -5.91 -42.47 -8.03
N LYS A 2 -5.87 -42.49 -9.37
CA LYS A 2 -5.57 -41.30 -10.21
C LYS A 2 -6.61 -40.17 -10.06
N VAL A 3 -7.91 -40.51 -10.01
CA VAL A 3 -9.00 -39.52 -9.84
C VAL A 3 -8.93 -38.83 -8.47
N VAL A 4 -8.69 -39.60 -7.41
CA VAL A 4 -8.52 -39.07 -6.04
C VAL A 4 -7.29 -38.15 -5.97
N TYR A 5 -6.19 -38.55 -6.60
CA TYR A 5 -4.97 -37.75 -6.70
C TYR A 5 -5.19 -36.43 -7.46
N LEU A 6 -5.94 -36.45 -8.56
CA LEU A 6 -6.31 -35.25 -9.31
C LEU A 6 -7.18 -34.29 -8.48
N LEU A 7 -8.12 -34.82 -7.68
CA LEU A 7 -8.94 -33.99 -6.78
C LEU A 7 -8.11 -33.34 -5.67
N PHE A 8 -7.14 -34.05 -5.10
CA PHE A 8 -6.22 -33.47 -4.10
C PHE A 8 -5.33 -32.37 -4.68
N ILE A 9 -4.84 -32.53 -5.91
CA ILE A 9 -4.06 -31.50 -6.59
C ILE A 9 -4.90 -30.23 -6.81
N LEU A 10 -6.15 -30.38 -7.24
CA LEU A 10 -7.04 -29.23 -7.43
C LEU A 10 -7.33 -28.49 -6.13
N ILE A 11 -7.59 -29.22 -5.03
CA ILE A 11 -7.83 -28.61 -3.70
C ILE A 11 -6.58 -27.89 -3.20
N ALA A 12 -5.39 -28.48 -3.38
CA ALA A 12 -4.12 -27.85 -3.02
C ALA A 12 -3.84 -26.60 -3.86
N CYS A 13 -4.09 -26.65 -5.17
CA CYS A 13 -3.98 -25.50 -6.07
C CYS A 13 -4.95 -24.39 -5.67
N VAL A 14 -6.20 -24.69 -5.36
CA VAL A 14 -7.18 -23.68 -4.95
C VAL A 14 -6.80 -23.04 -3.61
N ALA A 15 -6.31 -23.82 -2.64
CA ALA A 15 -5.77 -23.30 -1.39
C ALA A 15 -4.55 -22.39 -1.59
N LEU A 16 -3.69 -22.67 -2.59
CA LEU A 16 -2.55 -21.83 -2.98
C LEU A 16 -2.96 -20.53 -3.68
N HIS A 17 -4.14 -20.45 -4.28
CA HIS A 17 -4.65 -19.23 -4.95
C HIS A 17 -5.55 -18.36 -4.06
N HIS A 18 -5.84 -18.77 -2.82
CA HIS A 18 -6.87 -18.13 -1.99
C HIS A 18 -6.43 -16.91 -1.17
N SER A 19 -5.25 -16.35 -1.40
CA SER A 19 -4.80 -15.13 -0.72
C SER A 19 -4.10 -14.18 -1.67
N LEU A 20 -4.80 -13.80 -2.74
CA LEU A 20 -4.62 -12.46 -3.28
C LEU A 20 -5.54 -11.55 -2.47
N PRO A 21 -5.02 -10.78 -1.49
CA PRO A 21 -5.76 -9.63 -1.03
C PRO A 21 -5.90 -8.75 -2.27
N ILE A 22 -7.11 -8.69 -2.81
CA ILE A 22 -7.46 -7.72 -3.82
C ILE A 22 -7.48 -6.41 -3.04
N GLU A 23 -6.31 -5.77 -2.92
CA GLU A 23 -6.26 -4.36 -2.58
C GLU A 23 -6.99 -3.68 -3.74
N ASP A 24 -8.25 -3.32 -3.51
CA ASP A 24 -9.02 -2.50 -4.42
C ASP A 24 -8.12 -1.35 -4.86
N THR A 25 -7.65 -1.43 -6.09
CA THR A 25 -6.55 -0.64 -6.67
C THR A 25 -7.06 0.76 -7.00
N LYS A 26 -7.64 1.42 -6.02
CA LYS A 26 -8.14 2.78 -6.09
C LYS A 26 -7.41 3.56 -5.01
N CYS A 27 -6.41 4.31 -5.46
CA CYS A 27 -5.74 5.28 -4.62
C CYS A 27 -6.76 6.12 -3.87
N ALA A 28 -6.44 6.46 -2.62
CA ALA A 28 -7.27 7.37 -1.85
C ALA A 28 -7.32 8.73 -2.56
N ASN A 29 -8.40 8.98 -3.31
CA ASN A 29 -8.61 10.24 -4.03
C ASN A 29 -9.11 11.36 -3.09
N PHE A 30 -9.61 10.97 -1.91
CA PHE A 30 -10.13 11.86 -0.90
C PHE A 30 -9.42 11.62 0.41
N CYS A 31 -8.92 12.70 1.00
CA CYS A 31 -8.37 12.72 2.35
C CYS A 31 -9.15 13.72 3.18
N GLU A 32 -9.24 13.45 4.48
CA GLU A 32 -9.74 14.43 5.45
C GLU A 32 -8.90 15.71 5.38
N LEU A 33 -9.56 16.85 5.61
CA LEU A 33 -8.91 18.17 5.61
C LEU A 33 -8.22 18.49 6.94
N ASN A 34 -7.86 17.46 7.72
CA ASN A 34 -7.13 17.62 8.95
C ASN A 34 -5.66 17.94 8.65
N TYR A 35 -5.18 19.06 9.19
CA TYR A 35 -3.78 19.43 9.08
C TYR A 35 -3.01 18.84 10.26
N ALA A 36 -2.30 17.75 10.00
CA ALA A 36 -1.43 17.04 10.94
C ALA A 36 -0.13 16.70 10.20
N PRO A 37 0.76 17.70 10.01
CA PRO A 37 1.86 17.58 9.07
C PRO A 37 2.82 16.46 9.47
N ILE A 38 3.36 15.78 8.46
CA ILE A 38 4.39 14.75 8.63
C ILE A 38 5.52 14.95 7.61
N CYS A 39 6.72 14.51 7.97
CA CYS A 39 7.84 14.45 7.05
C CYS A 39 7.91 13.07 6.43
N GLY A 40 7.93 13.03 5.10
CA GLY A 40 8.14 11.81 4.33
C GLY A 40 9.49 11.84 3.62
N THR A 41 10.19 10.71 3.58
CA THR A 41 11.44 10.52 2.84
C THR A 41 11.27 9.39 1.83
N ASN A 42 11.66 9.59 0.57
CA ASN A 42 11.66 8.53 -0.43
C ASN A 42 12.98 7.71 -0.42
N ASP A 43 13.06 6.67 -1.25
CA ASP A 43 14.25 5.80 -1.29
C ASP A 43 15.52 6.51 -1.82
N GLU A 44 15.37 7.64 -2.50
CA GLU A 44 16.49 8.51 -2.92
C GLU A 44 16.97 9.45 -1.79
N GLY A 45 16.34 9.41 -0.62
CA GLY A 45 16.64 10.29 0.51
C GLY A 45 16.03 11.69 0.42
N LYS A 46 15.18 11.97 -0.59
CA LYS A 46 14.49 13.25 -0.72
C LYS A 46 13.36 13.34 0.31
N THR A 47 13.36 14.44 1.06
CA THR A 47 12.34 14.73 2.06
C THR A 47 11.25 15.65 1.51
N ARG A 48 10.02 15.48 1.99
CA ARG A 48 8.88 16.36 1.69
C ARG A 48 7.86 16.35 2.81
N THR A 49 7.34 17.52 3.16
CA THR A 49 6.22 17.65 4.11
C THR A 49 4.90 17.30 3.42
N PHE A 50 4.10 16.47 4.06
CA PHE A 50 2.72 16.16 3.66
C PHE A 50 1.73 16.68 4.70
N ALA A 51 0.57 17.16 4.27
CA ALA A 51 -0.43 17.78 5.14
C ALA A 51 -0.98 16.80 6.21
N ASN A 52 -1.03 15.52 5.88
CA ASN A 52 -1.31 14.40 6.79
C ASN A 52 -0.86 13.08 6.16
N LEU A 53 -0.98 11.98 6.91
CA LEU A 53 -0.61 10.63 6.46
C LEU A 53 -1.44 10.14 5.26
N CYS A 54 -2.71 10.51 5.17
CA CYS A 54 -3.55 10.13 4.04
C CYS A 54 -3.00 10.73 2.74
N VAL A 55 -2.65 12.02 2.75
CA VAL A 55 -2.09 12.71 1.57
C VAL A 55 -0.77 12.08 1.13
N LEU A 56 0.09 11.65 2.07
CA LEU A 56 1.31 10.90 1.73
C LEU A 56 0.99 9.58 1.01
N LYS A 57 0.06 8.78 1.56
CA LYS A 57 -0.34 7.50 0.95
C LYS A 57 -0.99 7.70 -0.43
N SER A 58 -1.82 8.73 -0.55
CA SER A 58 -2.46 9.14 -1.80
C SER A 58 -1.42 9.51 -2.86
N GLU A 59 -0.43 10.34 -2.51
CA GLU A 59 0.68 10.70 -3.41
C GLU A 59 1.45 9.46 -3.87
N ASN A 60 1.81 8.57 -2.95
CA ASN A 60 2.53 7.34 -3.29
C ASN A 60 1.75 6.50 -4.30
N CYS A 61 0.45 6.32 -4.07
CA CYS A 61 -0.39 5.54 -4.97
C CYS A 61 -0.60 6.26 -6.32
N LEU A 62 -1.00 7.53 -6.32
CA LEU A 62 -1.36 8.28 -7.53
C LEU A 62 -0.16 8.61 -8.41
N ARG A 63 1.00 8.88 -7.81
CA ARG A 63 2.21 9.28 -8.52
C ARG A 63 3.28 8.19 -8.59
N GLN A 64 2.95 6.96 -8.18
CA GLN A 64 3.90 5.87 -8.07
C GLN A 64 5.18 6.28 -7.31
N SER A 65 4.97 7.07 -6.25
CA SER A 65 6.04 7.51 -5.35
C SER A 65 6.15 6.56 -4.15
N ASN A 66 7.24 6.69 -3.41
CA ASN A 66 7.67 5.78 -2.36
C ASN A 66 8.09 6.54 -1.08
N PHE A 67 7.40 7.63 -0.76
CA PHE A 67 7.66 8.35 0.49
C PHE A 67 7.26 7.50 1.69
N GLN A 68 8.17 7.34 2.65
CA GLN A 68 7.89 6.75 3.94
C GLN A 68 7.84 7.85 5.00
N LYS A 69 6.86 7.78 5.91
CA LYS A 69 6.82 8.71 7.04
C LYS A 69 8.07 8.49 7.91
N THR A 70 8.90 9.51 8.04
CA THR A 70 10.14 9.48 8.81
C THR A 70 10.10 10.31 10.08
N ALA A 71 9.23 11.33 10.15
CA ALA A 71 9.02 12.11 11.37
C ALA A 71 7.57 12.60 11.51
N GLU A 72 7.18 12.88 12.75
CA GLU A 72 6.04 13.74 13.05
C GLU A 72 6.41 15.21 12.78
N GLY A 73 5.46 16.01 12.30
CA GLY A 73 5.69 17.41 11.95
C GLY A 73 6.29 17.61 10.55
N PRO A 74 6.51 18.87 10.13
CA PRO A 74 7.10 19.18 8.83
C PRO A 74 8.56 18.72 8.74
N CYS A 75 9.05 18.53 7.52
CA CYS A 75 10.48 18.33 7.27
C CYS A 75 11.31 19.57 7.65
N PRO A 76 12.60 19.40 8.00
CA PRO A 76 13.53 20.50 8.26
C PRO A 76 13.68 21.48 7.09
#